data_AF-A0A840KGU0-F1
#
_entry.id   AF-A0A840KGU0-F1
#
_cell.length_a   1.000
_cell.length_b   1.000
_cell.length_c   1.000
_cell.angle_alpha   90.00
_cell.angle_beta   90.00
_cell.angle_gamma   90.00
#
_symmetry.space_group_name_H-M   'P 1'
#
loop_
_entity.id
_entity.type
_entity.pdbx_description
1 polymer ?
#
loop_
_entity_poly.entity_id
_entity_poly.type
_entity_poly.pdbx_seq_one_letter_code
_entity_poly.pdbx_strand_id
1 'polypeptide(L)'
;MKTEFENLQFISEYFKKVLQELMKNGFILIIPEPTKTFRKTNYAYFSDGDKIAYLQQETKYREISISSVHKPSKEVGTGFRLSDEYSLEIAKEALVTICPIWVINSKNHVIKYDNLKEFIESRTQSGHQLNIYPKEQNNNYKTFKSL
;
A
#
# COMPACT_ATOMS: atom_id res chain seq x y z
N MET A 1 -3.96 10.24 -22.98
CA MET A 1 -4.13 8.80 -22.70
C MET A 1 -4.37 8.66 -21.21
N LYS A 2 -5.50 8.09 -20.79
CA LYS A 2 -5.70 7.72 -19.37
C LYS A 2 -4.70 6.60 -19.05
N THR A 3 -3.96 6.72 -17.96
CA THR A 3 -3.03 5.68 -17.49
C THR A 3 -3.81 4.40 -17.15
N GLU A 4 -3.15 3.23 -17.12
CA GLU A 4 -3.79 1.95 -16.74
C GLU A 4 -4.52 2.05 -15.38
N PHE A 5 -4.01 2.89 -14.48
CA PHE A 5 -4.62 3.21 -13.18
C PHE A 5 -6.04 3.81 -13.31
N GLU A 6 -6.25 4.71 -14.27
CA GLU A 6 -7.54 5.38 -14.48
C GLU A 6 -8.63 4.46 -15.03
N ASN A 7 -8.25 3.29 -15.55
CA ASN A 7 -9.17 2.27 -16.03
C ASN A 7 -9.56 1.26 -14.94
N LEU A 8 -8.90 1.29 -13.78
CA LEU A 8 -9.27 0.45 -12.64
C LEU A 8 -10.64 0.86 -12.08
N GLN A 9 -11.42 -0.14 -11.68
CA GLN A 9 -12.65 0.09 -10.92
C GLN A 9 -12.32 0.05 -9.43
N PHE A 10 -12.74 1.07 -8.69
CA PHE A 10 -12.52 1.18 -7.25
C PHE A 10 -13.82 0.95 -6.49
N ILE A 11 -13.72 0.49 -5.25
CA ILE A 11 -14.88 0.31 -4.37
C ILE A 11 -15.62 1.63 -4.09
N SER A 12 -14.86 2.74 -4.05
CA SER A 12 -15.37 4.10 -3.87
C SER A 12 -14.42 5.11 -4.54
N GLU A 13 -14.95 6.29 -4.86
CA GLU A 13 -14.14 7.42 -5.31
C GLU A 13 -13.19 7.93 -4.22
N TYR A 14 -13.57 7.79 -2.95
CA TYR A 14 -12.71 8.17 -1.83
C TYR A 14 -11.43 7.32 -1.80
N PHE A 15 -11.55 6.00 -1.98
CA PHE A 15 -10.41 5.10 -2.08
C PHE A 15 -9.46 5.48 -3.20
N LYS A 16 -10.01 5.75 -4.39
CA LYS A 16 -9.23 6.22 -5.55
C LYS A 16 -8.44 7.50 -5.22
N LYS A 17 -9.09 8.48 -4.58
CA LYS A 17 -8.45 9.74 -4.19
C LYS A 17 -7.29 9.54 -3.22
N VAL A 18 -7.45 8.68 -2.23
CA VAL A 18 -6.37 8.36 -1.27
C VAL A 18 -5.18 7.70 -1.96
N LEU A 19 -5.41 6.77 -2.89
CA LEU A 19 -4.35 6.18 -3.68
C LEU A 19 -3.60 7.22 -4.54
N GLN A 20 -4.32 8.14 -5.17
CA GLN A 20 -3.72 9.24 -5.92
C GLN A 20 -2.90 10.18 -5.03
N GLU A 21 -3.38 10.45 -3.80
CA GLU A 21 -2.65 11.24 -2.84
C GLU A 21 -1.34 10.57 -2.39
N LEU A 22 -1.34 9.27 -2.18
CA LEU A 22 -0.11 8.52 -1.89
C LEU A 22 0.89 8.61 -3.04
N MET A 23 0.45 8.45 -4.30
CA MET A 23 1.34 8.60 -5.45
C MET A 23 1.95 10.00 -5.54
N LYS A 24 1.17 11.05 -5.27
CA LYS A 24 1.63 12.44 -5.21
C LYS A 24 2.66 12.68 -4.10
N ASN A 25 2.51 11.96 -2.99
CA ASN A 25 3.44 12.02 -1.85
C ASN A 25 4.67 11.10 -2.00
N GLY A 26 4.89 10.55 -3.21
CA GLY A 26 6.12 9.82 -3.52
C GLY A 26 6.05 8.32 -3.28
N PHE A 27 4.87 7.77 -2.94
CA PHE A 27 4.72 6.33 -2.76
C PHE A 27 4.47 5.60 -4.08
N ILE A 28 5.03 4.40 -4.17
CA ILE A 28 4.71 3.40 -5.20
C ILE A 28 3.47 2.65 -4.73
N LEU A 29 2.47 2.48 -5.60
CA LEU A 29 1.32 1.62 -5.30
C LEU A 29 1.53 0.25 -5.92
N ILE A 30 1.16 -0.80 -5.18
CA ILE A 30 1.08 -2.16 -5.71
C ILE A 30 -0.35 -2.67 -5.48
N ILE A 31 -1.08 -2.85 -6.58
CA ILE A 31 -2.47 -3.27 -6.56
C ILE A 31 -2.54 -4.71 -7.10
N PRO A 32 -2.94 -5.69 -6.27
CA PRO A 32 -3.23 -7.03 -6.75
C PRO A 32 -4.28 -7.01 -7.85
N GLU A 33 -4.14 -7.88 -8.85
CA GLU A 33 -5.13 -7.96 -9.91
C GLU A 33 -6.52 -8.30 -9.34
N PRO A 34 -7.58 -7.58 -9.75
CA PRO A 34 -8.94 -7.89 -9.33
C PRO A 34 -9.29 -9.33 -9.72
N THR A 35 -9.75 -10.14 -8.77
CA THR A 35 -10.22 -11.49 -9.11
C THR A 35 -11.55 -11.39 -9.86
N LYS A 36 -11.95 -12.47 -10.58
CA LYS A 36 -13.24 -12.52 -11.28
C LYS A 36 -14.44 -12.19 -10.36
N THR A 37 -14.32 -12.52 -9.07
CA THR A 37 -15.33 -12.27 -8.04
C THR A 37 -15.30 -10.83 -7.52
N PHE A 38 -14.12 -10.22 -7.41
CA PHE A 38 -13.93 -8.85 -6.92
C PHE A 38 -13.46 -7.94 -8.05
N ARG A 39 -14.42 -7.42 -8.82
CA ARG A 39 -14.12 -6.51 -9.95
C ARG A 39 -13.65 -5.13 -9.54
N LYS A 40 -13.86 -4.76 -8.26
CA LYS A 40 -13.49 -3.45 -7.71
C LYS A 40 -12.37 -3.61 -6.70
N THR A 41 -11.29 -2.87 -6.90
CA THR A 41 -10.20 -2.80 -5.93
C THR A 41 -10.64 -2.02 -4.71
N ASN A 42 -10.42 -2.62 -3.55
CA ASN A 42 -10.64 -2.02 -2.24
C ASN A 42 -9.42 -2.16 -1.33
N TYR A 43 -8.30 -2.59 -1.89
CA TYR A 43 -7.09 -2.98 -1.20
C TYR A 43 -5.88 -2.61 -2.06
N ALA A 44 -4.86 -2.03 -1.45
CA ALA A 44 -3.58 -1.75 -2.11
C ALA A 44 -2.44 -1.84 -1.12
N TYR A 45 -1.28 -2.30 -1.58
CA TYR A 45 -0.03 -2.04 -0.89
C TYR A 45 0.54 -0.70 -1.35
N PHE A 46 1.34 -0.08 -0.50
CA PHE A 46 2.13 1.09 -0.85
C PHE A 46 3.54 1.00 -0.27
N SER A 47 4.49 1.65 -0.93
CA SER A 47 5.91 1.62 -0.58
C SER A 47 6.57 2.97 -0.82
N ASP A 48 7.54 3.32 0.02
CA ASP A 48 8.42 4.48 -0.19
C ASP A 48 9.59 4.17 -1.17
N GLY A 49 9.65 2.95 -1.70
CA GLY A 49 10.73 2.43 -2.52
C GLY A 49 11.55 1.34 -1.82
N ASP A 50 11.48 1.26 -0.49
CA ASP A 50 12.14 0.22 0.31
C ASP A 50 11.15 -0.53 1.21
N LYS A 51 10.41 0.16 2.07
CA LYS A 51 9.47 -0.47 3.02
C LYS A 51 8.08 -0.59 2.43
N ILE A 52 7.26 -1.47 3.00
CA ILE A 52 5.92 -1.79 2.50
C ILE A 52 4.89 -1.74 3.62
N ALA A 53 3.75 -1.16 3.32
CA ALA A 53 2.55 -1.13 4.12
C ALA A 53 1.33 -1.39 3.22
N TYR A 54 0.14 -1.49 3.79
CA TYR A 54 -1.08 -1.64 3.00
C TYR A 54 -2.22 -0.82 3.57
N LEU A 55 -3.21 -0.56 2.72
CA LEU A 55 -4.47 0.02 3.11
C LEU A 55 -5.64 -0.73 2.48
N GLN A 56 -6.77 -0.67 3.16
CA GLN A 56 -7.98 -1.36 2.74
C GLN A 56 -9.22 -0.59 3.14
N GLN A 57 -10.20 -0.53 2.23
CA GLN A 57 -11.56 -0.11 2.53
C GLN A 57 -12.49 -1.34 2.47
N GLU A 58 -13.06 -1.75 3.61
CA GLU A 58 -13.87 -2.98 3.63
C GLU A 58 -15.19 -2.85 2.85
N THR A 59 -15.84 -1.68 2.92
CA THR A 59 -17.09 -1.40 2.22
C THR A 59 -17.06 0.01 1.64
N LYS A 60 -17.92 0.30 0.65
CA LYS A 60 -17.99 1.64 0.02
C LYS A 60 -18.30 2.79 0.99
N TYR A 61 -18.77 2.50 2.20
CA TYR A 61 -19.18 3.50 3.20
C TYR A 61 -18.27 3.53 4.43
N ARG A 62 -17.33 2.59 4.55
CA ARG A 62 -16.40 2.53 5.68
C ARG A 62 -15.17 3.39 5.39
N GLU A 63 -14.50 3.83 6.43
CA GLU A 63 -13.21 4.51 6.36
C GLU A 63 -12.10 3.57 5.84
N ILE A 64 -10.94 4.16 5.53
CA ILE A 64 -9.79 3.47 4.97
C ILE A 64 -8.86 3.08 6.11
N SER A 65 -8.75 1.78 6.34
CA SER A 65 -7.78 1.25 7.28
C SER A 65 -6.37 1.28 6.71
N ILE A 66 -5.39 1.69 7.52
CA ILE A 66 -3.96 1.61 7.21
C ILE A 66 -3.33 0.58 8.13
N SER A 67 -2.48 -0.26 7.55
CA SER A 67 -1.81 -1.35 8.25
C SER A 67 -0.34 -1.48 7.87
N SER A 68 0.47 -1.91 8.84
CA SER A 68 1.81 -2.44 8.56
C SER A 68 1.73 -3.76 7.77
N VAL A 69 2.76 -4.08 6.99
CA VAL A 69 2.90 -5.40 6.32
C VAL A 69 4.05 -6.19 6.93
N HIS A 70 3.86 -7.49 7.14
CA HIS A 70 4.93 -8.43 7.46
C HIS A 70 4.73 -9.77 6.73
N LYS A 71 5.72 -10.67 6.81
CA LYS A 71 5.62 -12.03 6.27
C LYS A 71 4.44 -12.76 6.94
N PRO A 72 3.69 -13.59 6.21
CA PRO A 72 2.57 -14.35 6.79
C PRO A 72 3.00 -15.21 7.98
N SER A 73 2.26 -15.13 9.08
CA SER A 73 2.38 -16.00 10.26
C SER A 73 0.99 -16.51 10.65
N LYS A 74 0.93 -17.73 11.21
CA LYS A 74 -0.34 -18.32 11.69
C LYS A 74 -0.87 -17.59 12.93
N GLU A 75 0.02 -17.01 13.72
CA GLU A 75 -0.27 -16.35 14.99
C GLU A 75 -0.81 -14.94 14.82
N VAL A 76 -0.29 -14.20 13.83
CA VAL A 76 -0.56 -12.75 13.68
C VAL A 76 -1.01 -12.32 12.28
N GLY A 77 -1.09 -13.25 11.32
CA GLY A 77 -1.54 -12.94 9.96
C GLY A 77 -0.47 -12.25 9.12
N THR A 78 -0.82 -11.16 8.44
CA THR A 78 0.06 -10.51 7.43
C THR A 78 0.32 -9.02 7.70
N GLY A 79 -0.21 -8.50 8.80
CA GLY A 79 -0.05 -7.10 9.17
C GLY A 79 -0.93 -6.67 10.34
N PHE A 80 -0.65 -5.48 10.85
CA PHE A 80 -1.42 -4.87 11.92
C PHE A 80 -2.04 -3.56 11.50
N ARG A 81 -3.35 -3.43 11.68
CA ARG A 81 -4.10 -2.18 11.50
C ARG A 81 -3.66 -1.17 12.54
N LEU A 82 -3.26 0.02 12.08
CA LEU A 82 -2.84 1.14 12.92
C LEU A 82 -3.92 2.23 13.03
N SER A 83 -4.75 2.36 12.00
CA SER A 83 -5.84 3.33 11.95
C SER A 83 -6.99 2.78 11.12
N ASP A 84 -8.21 3.21 11.42
CA ASP A 84 -9.39 3.04 10.56
C ASP A 84 -9.59 4.23 9.61
N GLU A 85 -8.84 5.32 9.79
CA GLU A 85 -8.85 6.52 8.93
C GLU A 85 -7.52 6.73 8.20
N TYR A 86 -7.59 7.35 7.02
CA TYR A 86 -6.39 7.73 6.27
C TYR A 86 -5.74 9.00 6.83
N SER A 87 -4.43 8.92 7.07
CA SER A 87 -3.53 10.04 7.30
C SER A 87 -2.18 9.74 6.66
N LEU A 88 -1.54 10.77 6.11
CA LEU A 88 -0.22 10.64 5.52
C LEU A 88 0.85 10.29 6.57
N GLU A 89 0.71 10.80 7.79
CA GLU A 89 1.55 10.50 8.93
C GLU A 89 1.46 9.02 9.31
N ILE A 90 0.23 8.49 9.42
CA ILE A 90 0.01 7.07 9.72
C ILE A 90 0.49 6.18 8.57
N ALA A 91 0.36 6.62 7.32
CA ALA A 91 0.92 5.89 6.18
C ALA A 91 2.45 5.73 6.31
N LYS A 92 3.16 6.79 6.69
CA LYS A 92 4.60 6.76 6.94
C LYS A 92 4.95 5.87 8.15
N GLU A 93 4.17 5.95 9.22
CA GLU A 93 4.37 5.10 10.41
C GLU A 93 4.21 3.61 10.07
N ALA A 94 3.19 3.26 9.28
CA ALA A 94 2.90 1.87 8.91
C ALA A 94 4.06 1.16 8.18
N LEU A 95 4.87 1.91 7.44
CA LEU A 95 6.04 1.38 6.74
C LEU A 95 7.09 0.81 7.71
N VAL A 96 7.30 1.51 8.83
CA VAL A 96 8.36 1.18 9.81
C VAL A 96 7.85 0.39 11.01
N THR A 97 6.54 0.36 11.25
CA THR A 97 5.97 -0.42 12.35
C THR A 97 6.21 -1.91 12.14
N ILE A 98 6.95 -2.49 13.09
CA ILE A 98 7.19 -3.94 13.20
C ILE A 98 6.01 -4.59 13.91
N CYS A 99 5.75 -4.18 15.16
CA CYS A 99 4.70 -4.75 16.00
C CYS A 99 4.18 -3.64 16.93
N PRO A 100 2.87 -3.32 16.89
CA PRO A 100 2.27 -2.40 17.84
C PRO A 100 2.42 -2.86 19.30
N ILE A 101 2.38 -1.91 20.24
CA ILE A 101 2.54 -2.19 21.67
C ILE A 101 1.45 -3.17 22.18
N TRP A 102 0.24 -3.10 21.62
CA TRP A 102 -0.87 -3.98 22.01
C TRP A 102 -0.72 -5.45 21.53
N VAL A 103 0.29 -5.77 20.73
CA VAL A 103 0.60 -7.15 20.26
C VAL A 103 1.97 -7.65 20.74
N ILE A 104 2.53 -7.03 21.79
CA ILE A 104 3.91 -7.29 22.23
C ILE A 104 4.20 -8.78 22.51
N ASN A 105 3.23 -9.53 23.00
CA ASN A 105 3.36 -10.96 23.27
C ASN A 105 3.59 -11.81 22.01
N SER A 106 3.19 -11.31 20.84
CA SER A 106 3.36 -12.00 19.57
C SER A 106 4.52 -11.45 18.75
N LYS A 107 5.31 -10.51 19.28
CA LYS A 107 6.41 -9.84 18.56
C LYS A 107 7.41 -10.82 17.95
N ASN A 108 7.69 -11.93 18.63
CA ASN A 108 8.63 -12.96 18.16
C ASN A 108 8.14 -13.72 16.90
N HIS A 109 6.87 -13.59 16.55
CA HIS A 109 6.27 -14.19 15.36
C HIS A 109 6.17 -13.20 14.18
N VAL A 110 6.63 -11.96 14.37
CA VAL A 110 6.54 -10.91 13.36
C VAL A 110 7.88 -10.73 12.66
N ILE A 111 7.94 -11.10 11.38
CA ILE A 111 9.11 -10.92 10.53
C ILE A 111 8.72 -9.98 9.38
N LYS A 112 9.28 -8.77 9.34
CA LYS A 112 9.06 -7.83 8.23
C LYS A 112 9.74 -8.34 6.96
N TYR A 113 9.25 -7.87 5.82
CA TYR A 113 10.05 -7.93 4.60
C TYR A 113 11.21 -6.97 4.72
N ASP A 114 12.38 -7.38 4.27
CA ASP A 114 13.60 -6.56 4.30
C ASP A 114 13.43 -5.33 3.40
N ASN A 115 12.82 -5.53 2.23
CA ASN A 115 12.57 -4.50 1.23
C ASN A 115 11.43 -4.86 0.26
N LEU A 116 11.08 -3.92 -0.62
CA LEU A 116 10.00 -4.05 -1.61
C LEU A 116 10.24 -5.21 -2.58
N LYS A 117 11.50 -5.44 -2.98
CA LYS A 117 11.84 -6.52 -3.90
C LYS A 117 11.50 -7.88 -3.30
N GLU A 118 11.90 -8.13 -2.05
CA GLU A 118 11.58 -9.38 -1.34
C GLU A 118 10.06 -9.60 -1.24
N PHE A 119 9.32 -8.52 -0.94
CA PHE A 119 7.86 -8.58 -0.91
C PHE A 119 7.25 -8.99 -2.26
N ILE A 120 7.68 -8.37 -3.36
CA ILE A 120 7.17 -8.68 -4.71
C ILE A 120 7.50 -10.12 -5.06
N GLU A 121 8.74 -10.57 -4.85
CA GLU A 121 9.17 -11.94 -5.13
C GLU A 121 8.34 -12.97 -4.36
N SER A 122 8.11 -12.76 -3.06
CA SER A 122 7.27 -13.61 -2.21
C SER A 122 5.83 -13.73 -2.75
N ARG A 123 5.23 -12.61 -3.17
CA ARG A 123 3.85 -12.60 -3.69
C ARG A 123 3.72 -13.25 -5.06
N THR A 124 4.66 -12.99 -5.96
CA THR A 124 4.70 -13.61 -7.29
C THR A 124 4.92 -15.11 -7.20
N GLN A 125 5.81 -15.59 -6.31
CA GLN A 125 5.99 -17.02 -6.04
C GLN A 125 4.71 -17.66 -5.49
N SER A 126 3.92 -16.90 -4.72
CA SER A 126 2.60 -17.31 -4.22
C SER A 126 1.49 -17.20 -5.29
N GLY A 127 1.83 -16.99 -6.57
CA GLY A 127 0.89 -16.93 -7.69
C GLY A 127 0.04 -15.66 -7.77
N HIS A 128 0.39 -14.59 -7.04
CA HIS A 128 -0.34 -13.33 -7.11
C HIS A 128 0.18 -12.48 -8.28
N GLN A 129 -0.74 -12.02 -9.13
CA GLN A 129 -0.45 -11.02 -10.15
C GLN A 129 -0.59 -9.62 -9.55
N LEU A 130 0.46 -8.80 -9.71
CA LEU A 130 0.57 -7.48 -9.09
C LEU A 130 0.75 -6.40 -10.17
N ASN A 131 -0.05 -5.35 -10.09
CA ASN A 131 0.11 -4.15 -10.92
C ASN A 131 0.85 -3.08 -10.11
N ILE A 132 1.97 -2.60 -10.63
CA ILE A 132 2.82 -1.62 -9.95
C ILE A 132 2.64 -0.27 -10.62
N TYR A 133 2.22 0.72 -9.83
CA TYR A 133 2.07 2.10 -10.27
C TYR A 133 3.15 2.95 -9.61
N PRO A 134 4.08 3.53 -10.40
CA PRO A 134 5.15 4.32 -9.85
C PRO A 134 4.61 5.61 -9.22
N LYS A 135 5.39 6.17 -8.28
CA LYS A 135 5.15 7.52 -7.75
C LYS A 135 5.04 8.55 -8.88
N GLU A 136 4.25 9.60 -8.69
CA GLU A 136 4.19 10.69 -9.66
C GLU A 136 5.58 11.35 -9.77
N GLN A 137 6.14 11.41 -10.98
CA GLN A 137 7.32 12.22 -11.24
C GLN A 137 6.89 13.69 -11.15
N ASN A 138 7.17 14.33 -10.01
CA ASN A 138 7.03 15.78 -9.91
C ASN A 138 7.97 16.41 -10.95
N ASN A 139 7.42 16.86 -12.08
CA ASN A 139 8.10 17.64 -13.11
C ASN A 139 8.43 19.07 -12.62
N ASN A 140 8.95 19.20 -11.40
CA ASN A 140 9.54 20.43 -10.89
C ASN A 140 11.02 20.49 -11.29
N TYR A 141 11.31 20.33 -12.58
CA TYR A 141 12.54 20.90 -13.11
C TYR A 141 12.32 22.41 -13.17
N LYS A 142 12.85 23.13 -12.17
CA LYS A 142 13.16 24.55 -12.34
C LYS A 142 14.03 24.66 -13.59
N THR A 143 13.47 25.16 -14.67
CA THR A 143 14.22 25.62 -15.83
C THR A 143 15.14 26.73 -15.32
N PHE A 144 16.38 26.39 -14.98
CA PHE A 144 17.43 27.39 -14.90
C PHE A 144 17.59 27.93 -16.32
N LYS A 145 16.99 29.09 -16.60
CA LYS A 145 17.43 29.91 -17.72
C LYS A 145 18.88 30.27 -17.42
N SER A 146 19.80 29.72 -18.19
CA SER A 146 21.15 30.25 -18.34
C SER A 146 21.02 31.72 -18.75
N LEU A 147 21.64 32.60 -17.97
CA LEU A 147 21.97 33.97 -18.39
C LEU A 147 23.06 33.92 -19.47
#